data_AF-A0A5P9FFL0-F1
#
_entry.id   AF-A0A5P9FFL0-F1
#
_cell.length_a   1.000
_cell.length_b   1.000
_cell.length_c   1.000
_cell.angle_alpha   90.00
_cell.angle_beta   90.00
_cell.angle_gamma   90.00
#
_symmetry.space_group_name_H-M   'P 1'
#
loop_
_entity.id
_entity.type
_entity.pdbx_description
1 polymer ?
#
loop_
_entity_poly.entity_id
_entity_poly.type
_entity_poly.pdbx_seq_one_letter_code
_entity_poly.pdbx_strand_id
1 'polypeptide(L)'
;MATGEVCPDANDAIGVREAWAAAWVIRFPNAREAKPSLKEQTMSYHFQDGGTELPEESLGDRATQVGSTKHFTGRLVIGDDAGRRLGVESHLETKAALLLSTRSDTLSLVEQVRFEWFDADGEIHDHYIDLVVARADGVKIGYAVRPWARVSARYLEELSRIKEQSIAAGALDDFRVFTESDVCPLELHNAKLFHSVRRPDVFADPVVRDVLQNMAGVFTVDAVVEATGLDGMAFRAVARLIRSGHLALVCPERITRKTRIFKALEISHG
;
A
#
# COMPACT_ATOMS: atom_id res chain seq x y z
N MET A 1 4.53 12.35 34.30
CA MET A 1 4.33 13.30 33.18
C MET A 1 4.78 12.58 31.92
N ALA A 2 3.84 11.99 31.19
CA ALA A 2 4.13 11.31 29.94
C ALA A 2 4.01 12.34 28.81
N THR A 3 5.11 12.58 28.11
CA THR A 3 5.14 13.43 26.91
C THR A 3 4.42 12.67 25.80
N GLY A 4 3.21 13.14 25.45
CA GLY A 4 2.49 12.66 24.29
C GLY A 4 3.25 13.07 23.03
N GLU A 5 3.76 12.08 22.30
CA GLU A 5 4.17 12.27 20.91
C GLU A 5 2.90 12.52 20.09
N VAL A 6 2.74 13.77 19.65
CA VAL A 6 1.66 14.17 18.74
C VAL A 6 2.07 13.73 17.33
N CYS A 7 1.35 12.79 16.73
CA CYS A 7 1.52 12.50 15.30
C CYS A 7 1.01 13.72 14.50
N PRO A 8 1.69 14.10 13.39
CA PRO A 8 1.23 15.18 12.52
C PRO A 8 -0.19 14.89 12.01
N ASP A 9 -1.01 15.94 11.91
CA ASP A 9 -2.47 15.91 11.77
C ASP A 9 -3.00 14.89 10.74
N ALA A 10 -3.81 13.96 11.23
CA ALA A 10 -4.61 13.00 10.46
C ALA A 10 -5.96 13.61 9.98
N ASN A 11 -5.95 14.88 9.59
CA ASN A 11 -7.15 15.57 9.11
C ASN A 11 -7.15 15.65 7.58
N ASP A 12 -7.58 14.57 6.94
CA ASP A 12 -8.06 14.59 5.53
C ASP A 12 -8.96 13.36 5.24
N ALA A 13 -9.85 13.00 6.17
CA ALA A 13 -10.72 11.85 6.03
C ALA A 13 -12.18 12.15 6.40
N ILE A 14 -12.84 13.06 5.66
CA ILE A 14 -14.31 13.13 5.61
C ILE A 14 -14.74 13.55 4.19
N GLY A 15 -15.29 12.62 3.39
CA GLY A 15 -16.08 12.98 2.22
C GLY A 15 -16.27 11.94 1.10
N VAL A 16 -17.34 11.13 1.22
CA VAL A 16 -18.25 10.66 0.13
C VAL A 16 -17.65 9.82 -1.02
N ARG A 17 -17.73 8.48 -0.98
CA ARG A 17 -18.75 7.54 -1.53
C ARG A 17 -18.71 7.24 -3.04
N GLU A 18 -18.81 5.92 -3.29
CA GLU A 18 -19.31 5.18 -4.46
C GLU A 18 -18.58 5.30 -5.80
N ALA A 19 -17.84 4.24 -6.16
CA ALA A 19 -17.81 3.71 -7.52
C ALA A 19 -17.47 2.21 -7.48
N TRP A 20 -18.39 1.40 -8.00
CA TRP A 20 -18.19 -0.03 -8.22
C TRP A 20 -17.25 -0.28 -9.40
N ALA A 21 -16.57 -1.42 -9.31
CA ALA A 21 -15.82 -2.15 -10.32
C ALA A 21 -15.85 -1.62 -11.77
N ALA A 22 -14.71 -1.10 -12.22
CA ALA A 22 -14.28 -1.21 -13.60
C ALA A 22 -12.76 -1.42 -13.61
N ALA A 23 -12.32 -2.60 -14.04
CA ALA A 23 -10.93 -2.92 -14.26
C ALA A 23 -10.33 -1.97 -15.30
N TRP A 24 -9.46 -1.06 -14.87
CA TRP A 24 -8.56 -0.33 -15.74
C TRP A 24 -7.15 -0.85 -15.53
N VAL A 25 -6.73 -1.75 -16.41
CA VAL A 25 -5.30 -2.02 -16.63
C VAL A 25 -4.72 -0.74 -17.22
N ILE A 26 -3.99 0.03 -16.43
CA ILE A 26 -3.25 1.20 -16.90
C ILE A 26 -2.11 0.67 -17.79
N ARG A 27 -2.27 0.87 -19.10
CA ARG A 27 -1.28 0.51 -20.11
C ARG A 27 -0.39 1.72 -20.36
N PHE A 28 0.86 1.66 -19.91
CA PHE A 28 1.90 2.61 -20.33
C PHE A 28 2.33 2.27 -21.77
N PRO A 29 2.37 3.23 -22.71
CA PRO A 29 2.82 2.94 -24.07
C PRO A 29 4.34 2.93 -24.08
N ASN A 30 4.95 1.74 -24.20
CA ASN A 30 6.22 1.55 -24.91
C ASN A 30 6.52 0.07 -25.10
N ALA A 31 6.25 -0.45 -26.31
CA ALA A 31 6.86 -1.68 -26.77
C ALA A 31 7.09 -1.60 -28.29
N ARG A 32 8.37 -1.51 -28.66
CA ARG A 32 8.86 -1.73 -30.02
C ARG A 32 8.38 -3.09 -30.53
N GLU A 33 7.93 -3.12 -31.77
CA GLU A 33 7.51 -4.33 -32.48
C GLU A 33 8.63 -5.40 -32.47
N ALA A 34 8.33 -6.57 -31.89
CA ALA A 34 9.11 -7.79 -32.08
C ALA A 34 8.25 -8.78 -32.89
N LYS A 35 8.79 -9.23 -34.03
CA LYS A 35 8.15 -10.19 -34.96
C LYS A 35 8.03 -11.59 -34.34
N PRO A 36 7.02 -12.40 -34.74
CA PRO A 36 6.66 -13.64 -34.07
C PRO A 36 7.45 -14.86 -34.60
N SER A 37 7.65 -15.86 -33.73
CA SER A 37 8.16 -17.19 -34.09
C SER A 37 7.46 -18.29 -33.28
N LEU A 38 6.43 -18.84 -33.90
CA LEU A 38 5.80 -20.18 -33.80
C LEU A 38 6.40 -21.21 -32.80
N LYS A 39 5.63 -21.61 -31.78
CA LYS A 39 4.80 -22.85 -31.77
C LYS A 39 4.12 -23.02 -30.41
N GLU A 40 2.79 -22.89 -30.41
CA GLU A 40 1.91 -23.32 -29.32
C GLU A 40 1.87 -24.84 -29.23
N GLN A 41 2.14 -25.36 -28.04
CA GLN A 41 1.54 -26.60 -27.57
C GLN A 41 0.91 -26.30 -26.21
N THR A 42 -0.40 -26.03 -26.24
CA THR A 42 -1.24 -25.81 -25.06
C THR A 42 -1.35 -27.11 -24.28
N MET A 43 -0.48 -27.29 -23.28
CA MET A 43 -0.70 -28.22 -22.18
C MET A 43 -1.76 -27.58 -21.27
N SER A 44 -3.02 -27.96 -21.47
CA SER A 44 -4.10 -27.63 -20.54
C SER A 44 -3.90 -28.42 -19.25
N TYR A 45 -3.17 -27.84 -18.29
CA TYR A 45 -3.17 -28.34 -16.92
C TYR A 45 -4.54 -28.06 -16.31
N HIS A 46 -5.28 -29.13 -15.99
CA HIS A 46 -6.42 -29.06 -15.11
C HIS A 46 -5.94 -28.53 -13.75
N PHE A 47 -6.24 -27.26 -13.43
CA PHE A 47 -6.05 -26.70 -12.10
C PHE A 47 -7.01 -27.43 -11.15
N GLN A 48 -6.45 -28.23 -10.24
CA GLN A 48 -7.17 -28.67 -9.05
C GLN A 48 -7.25 -27.47 -8.09
N ASP A 49 -8.46 -27.21 -7.58
CA ASP A 49 -8.71 -26.23 -6.53
C ASP A 49 -7.88 -26.59 -5.29
N GLY A 50 -6.92 -25.76 -4.93
CA GLY A 50 -5.97 -26.01 -3.84
C GLY A 50 -4.55 -25.44 -4.04
N GLY A 51 -4.23 -24.90 -5.21
CA GLY A 51 -2.97 -24.19 -5.45
C GLY A 51 -2.95 -22.80 -4.80
N THR A 52 -1.84 -22.42 -4.15
CA THR A 52 -1.62 -21.03 -3.75
C THR A 52 -1.21 -20.22 -4.97
N GLU A 53 -2.02 -19.26 -5.38
CA GLU A 53 -1.65 -18.31 -6.42
C GLU A 53 -0.42 -17.50 -5.98
N LEU A 54 0.60 -17.47 -6.84
CA LEU A 54 1.82 -16.72 -6.56
C LEU A 54 1.56 -15.23 -6.80
N PRO A 55 2.18 -14.34 -6.00
CA PRO A 55 2.04 -12.91 -6.22
C PRO A 55 2.53 -12.51 -7.61
N GLU A 56 1.85 -11.54 -8.21
CA GLU A 56 2.25 -10.93 -9.48
C GLU A 56 3.66 -10.32 -9.39
N GLU A 57 4.29 -10.14 -10.54
CA GLU A 57 5.61 -9.51 -10.64
C GLU A 57 5.56 -8.01 -10.32
N SER A 58 6.72 -7.47 -9.94
CA SER A 58 6.92 -6.03 -9.76
C SER A 58 6.62 -5.29 -11.06
N LEU A 59 6.04 -4.09 -10.93
CA LEU A 59 5.79 -3.17 -12.05
C LEU A 59 6.91 -2.12 -12.20
N GLY A 60 7.95 -2.17 -11.38
CA GLY A 60 9.01 -1.17 -11.41
C GLY A 60 9.87 -1.26 -12.66
N ASP A 61 10.31 -0.10 -13.15
CA ASP A 61 11.13 0.01 -14.37
C ASP A 61 12.59 -0.40 -14.13
N ARG A 62 12.96 -0.67 -12.87
CA ARG A 62 14.29 -1.12 -12.46
C ARG A 62 14.21 -2.33 -11.53
N ALA A 63 15.01 -3.33 -11.84
CA ALA A 63 15.17 -4.49 -10.97
C ALA A 63 15.85 -4.12 -9.64
N THR A 64 15.31 -4.63 -8.53
CA THR A 64 15.93 -4.50 -7.20
C THR A 64 17.32 -5.14 -7.18
N GLN A 65 18.32 -4.42 -6.72
CA GLN A 65 19.67 -4.95 -6.58
C GLN A 65 19.75 -5.95 -5.42
N VAL A 66 19.84 -7.25 -5.73
CA VAL A 66 20.03 -8.29 -4.70
C VAL A 66 21.53 -8.57 -4.53
N GLY A 67 22.01 -8.63 -3.28
CA GLY A 67 23.31 -9.26 -2.96
C GLY A 67 24.52 -8.36 -2.72
N SER A 68 24.35 -7.07 -2.44
CA SER A 68 25.49 -6.28 -1.93
C SER A 68 25.68 -6.50 -0.41
N THR A 69 26.93 -6.54 0.04
CA THR A 69 27.30 -6.79 1.45
C THR A 69 26.95 -5.64 2.42
N LYS A 70 26.49 -4.48 1.93
CA LYS A 70 26.21 -3.29 2.74
C LYS A 70 24.83 -2.64 2.49
N HIS A 71 23.97 -3.26 1.69
CA HIS A 71 22.63 -2.73 1.40
C HIS A 71 21.55 -3.61 2.03
N PHE A 72 20.54 -2.96 2.61
CA PHE A 72 19.29 -3.61 2.97
C PHE A 72 18.50 -3.76 1.68
N THR A 73 18.31 -4.96 1.16
CA THR A 73 17.36 -5.19 0.08
C THR A 73 16.32 -6.22 0.50
N GLY A 74 15.09 -6.02 0.06
CA GLY A 74 13.95 -6.82 0.48
C GLY A 74 12.87 -6.88 -0.58
N ARG A 75 11.89 -7.75 -0.35
CA ARG A 75 10.67 -7.83 -1.14
C ARG A 75 9.47 -7.86 -0.21
N LEU A 76 8.50 -7.02 -0.50
CA LEU A 76 7.17 -7.03 0.09
C LEU A 76 6.19 -7.67 -0.89
N VAL A 77 5.07 -8.18 -0.38
CA VAL A 77 3.90 -8.49 -1.20
C VAL A 77 2.79 -7.54 -0.77
N ILE A 78 2.37 -6.64 -1.65
CA ILE A 78 1.34 -5.63 -1.38
C ILE A 78 0.03 -5.99 -2.08
N GLY A 79 -1.06 -5.34 -1.69
CA GLY A 79 -2.40 -5.64 -2.21
C GLY A 79 -3.06 -6.85 -1.54
N ASP A 80 -4.26 -7.15 -2.03
CA ASP A 80 -5.11 -8.23 -1.55
C ASP A 80 -4.85 -9.53 -2.33
N ASP A 81 -5.42 -10.64 -1.84
CA ASP A 81 -5.29 -11.98 -2.42
C ASP A 81 -3.83 -12.43 -2.65
N ALA A 82 -3.50 -12.83 -3.89
CA ALA A 82 -2.13 -13.18 -4.28
C ALA A 82 -1.17 -12.00 -4.11
N GLY A 83 -1.67 -10.78 -4.33
CA GLY A 83 -0.94 -9.52 -4.25
C GLY A 83 0.13 -9.37 -5.33
N ARG A 84 0.95 -8.33 -5.19
CA ARG A 84 2.06 -8.00 -6.09
C ARG A 84 3.37 -7.90 -5.32
N ARG A 85 4.46 -8.41 -5.89
CA ARG A 85 5.81 -8.19 -5.36
C ARG A 85 6.22 -6.74 -5.52
N LEU A 86 6.74 -6.14 -4.45
CA LEU A 86 7.35 -4.81 -4.44
C LEU A 86 8.77 -4.92 -3.90
N GLY A 87 9.75 -4.49 -4.69
CA GLY A 87 11.15 -4.43 -4.31
C GLY A 87 11.49 -3.21 -3.48
N VAL A 88 12.36 -3.38 -2.48
CA VAL A 88 12.88 -2.26 -1.67
C VAL A 88 14.39 -2.38 -1.52
N GLU A 89 15.09 -1.24 -1.58
CA GLU A 89 16.54 -1.10 -1.44
C GLU A 89 16.94 -0.38 -0.14
N SER A 90 15.97 -0.08 0.73
CA SER A 90 16.23 0.40 2.09
C SER A 90 15.15 0.07 3.11
N HIS A 91 15.52 0.14 4.39
CA HIS A 91 14.56 -0.05 5.48
C HIS A 91 13.53 1.10 5.55
N LEU A 92 13.92 2.31 5.14
CA LEU A 92 13.00 3.45 5.09
C LEU A 92 11.98 3.26 3.96
N GLU A 93 12.39 2.77 2.78
CA GLU A 93 11.47 2.36 1.71
C GLU A 93 10.52 1.27 2.15
N THR A 94 10.98 0.30 2.94
CA THR A 94 10.10 -0.73 3.51
C THR A 94 8.99 -0.11 4.36
N LYS A 95 9.34 0.86 5.21
CA LYS A 95 8.36 1.57 6.05
C LYS A 95 7.41 2.41 5.22
N ALA A 96 7.94 3.16 4.25
CA ALA A 96 7.15 3.98 3.33
C ALA A 96 6.16 3.11 2.54
N ALA A 97 6.62 2.00 1.95
CA ALA A 97 5.78 1.08 1.20
C ALA A 97 4.69 0.45 2.08
N LEU A 98 4.99 0.05 3.31
CA LEU A 98 3.98 -0.47 4.25
C LEU A 98 2.93 0.59 4.60
N LEU A 99 3.35 1.80 4.94
CA LEU A 99 2.44 2.89 5.28
C LEU A 99 1.56 3.25 4.07
N LEU A 100 2.16 3.52 2.92
CA LEU A 100 1.45 3.94 1.72
C LEU A 100 0.52 2.84 1.18
N SER A 101 0.94 1.57 1.16
CA SER A 101 0.10 0.47 0.66
C SER A 101 -1.08 0.08 1.55
N THR A 102 -1.10 0.54 2.80
CA THR A 102 -2.15 0.19 3.77
C THR A 102 -3.12 1.34 4.07
N ARG A 103 -2.91 2.52 3.47
CA ARG A 103 -3.92 3.58 3.51
C ARG A 103 -5.17 3.15 2.74
N SER A 104 -6.33 3.53 3.27
CA SER A 104 -7.63 3.16 2.71
C SER A 104 -7.91 3.78 1.34
N ASP A 105 -7.24 4.89 1.02
CA ASP A 105 -7.37 5.61 -0.26
C ASP A 105 -6.31 5.20 -1.29
N THR A 106 -5.39 4.31 -0.97
CA THR A 106 -4.40 3.80 -1.93
C THR A 106 -5.03 2.73 -2.81
N LEU A 107 -5.07 2.99 -4.11
CA LEU A 107 -5.51 2.02 -5.12
C LEU A 107 -4.37 1.12 -5.58
N SER A 108 -3.19 1.71 -5.84
CA SER A 108 -2.00 0.96 -6.23
C SER A 108 -0.73 1.66 -5.80
N LEU A 109 0.32 0.89 -5.58
CA LEU A 109 1.66 1.35 -5.27
C LEU A 109 2.65 0.66 -6.21
N VAL A 110 3.51 1.44 -6.85
CA VAL A 110 4.55 0.95 -7.77
C VAL A 110 5.89 1.53 -7.37
N GLU A 111 6.93 0.70 -7.30
CA GLU A 111 8.29 1.13 -7.00
C GLU A 111 9.09 1.48 -8.26
N GLN A 112 10.13 2.31 -8.10
CA GLN A 112 11.17 2.56 -9.12
C GLN A 112 10.60 2.92 -10.51
N VAL A 113 9.68 3.88 -10.57
CA VAL A 113 9.08 4.36 -11.82
C VAL A 113 10.02 5.36 -12.49
N ARG A 114 10.40 5.09 -13.74
CA ARG A 114 11.30 5.94 -14.51
C ARG A 114 10.58 7.19 -14.99
N PHE A 115 11.21 8.34 -14.80
CA PHE A 115 10.81 9.63 -15.37
C PHE A 115 12.03 10.32 -15.98
N GLU A 116 11.90 10.71 -17.25
CA GLU A 116 12.92 11.48 -17.97
C GLU A 116 12.70 12.98 -17.68
N TRP A 117 13.75 13.69 -17.30
CA TRP A 117 13.70 15.11 -16.98
C TRP A 117 14.94 15.81 -17.54
N PHE A 118 14.89 17.14 -17.69
CA PHE A 118 16.02 17.94 -18.13
C PHE A 118 16.50 18.91 -17.05
N ASP A 119 17.81 19.12 -16.97
CA ASP A 119 18.40 20.03 -15.99
C ASP A 119 18.37 21.51 -16.45
N ALA A 120 19.09 22.38 -15.73
CA ALA A 120 19.16 23.80 -16.05
C ALA A 120 19.84 24.10 -17.39
N ASP A 121 20.73 23.21 -17.83
CA ASP A 121 21.50 23.32 -19.07
C ASP A 121 20.77 22.63 -20.24
N GLY A 122 19.63 21.98 -19.96
CA GLY A 122 18.81 21.26 -20.93
C GLY A 122 19.29 19.84 -21.21
N GLU A 123 20.24 19.32 -20.41
CA GLU A 123 20.68 17.93 -20.53
C GLU A 123 19.60 17.00 -19.96
N ILE A 124 19.34 15.91 -20.68
CA ILE A 124 18.31 14.92 -20.33
C ILE A 124 18.89 13.86 -19.40
N HIS A 125 18.18 13.58 -18.31
CA HIS A 125 18.53 12.63 -17.28
C HIS A 125 17.35 11.70 -16.94
N ASP A 126 17.67 10.49 -16.48
CA ASP A 126 16.69 9.58 -15.90
C ASP A 126 16.63 9.75 -14.39
N HIS A 127 15.42 9.92 -13.85
CA HIS A 127 15.14 9.76 -12.44
C HIS A 127 14.25 8.54 -12.21
N TYR A 128 14.56 7.72 -11.21
CA TYR A 128 13.69 6.63 -10.78
C TYR A 128 12.99 7.06 -9.49
N ILE A 129 11.70 7.33 -9.59
CA ILE A 129 10.85 7.68 -8.46
C ILE A 129 10.69 6.45 -7.59
N ASP A 130 11.12 6.52 -6.32
CA ASP A 130 11.21 5.35 -5.46
C ASP A 130 9.85 4.66 -5.27
N LEU A 131 8.78 5.43 -5.07
CA LEU A 131 7.41 4.93 -4.91
C LEU A 131 6.41 5.87 -5.58
N VAL A 132 5.47 5.34 -6.36
CA VAL A 132 4.34 6.07 -6.94
C VAL A 132 3.04 5.46 -6.44
N VAL A 133 2.22 6.29 -5.80
CA VAL A 133 0.88 5.93 -5.31
C VAL A 133 -0.15 6.46 -6.30
N ALA A 134 -1.04 5.59 -6.77
CA ALA A 134 -2.31 6.01 -7.34
C ALA A 134 -3.38 5.89 -6.25
N ARG A 135 -4.12 6.97 -6.02
CA ARG A 135 -5.19 7.05 -5.03
C ARG A 135 -6.54 6.74 -5.69
N ALA A 136 -7.53 6.39 -4.86
CA ALA A 136 -8.89 6.08 -5.31
C ALA A 136 -9.61 7.27 -5.95
N ASP A 137 -9.20 8.50 -5.63
CA ASP A 137 -9.69 9.74 -6.25
C ASP A 137 -9.01 10.07 -7.60
N GLY A 138 -8.12 9.18 -8.08
CA GLY A 138 -7.39 9.34 -9.34
C GLY A 138 -6.06 10.09 -9.21
N VAL A 139 -5.75 10.68 -8.05
CA VAL A 139 -4.52 11.45 -7.82
C VAL A 139 -3.30 10.52 -7.80
N LYS A 140 -2.23 10.90 -8.50
CA LYS A 140 -0.94 10.20 -8.55
C LYS A 140 0.13 10.99 -7.83
N ILE A 141 0.72 10.40 -6.79
CA ILE A 141 1.75 11.05 -5.98
C ILE A 141 3.04 10.22 -6.07
N GLY A 142 4.12 10.85 -6.51
CA GLY A 142 5.46 10.30 -6.41
C GLY A 142 6.07 10.57 -5.02
N TYR A 143 6.94 9.67 -4.58
CA TYR A 143 7.72 9.80 -3.36
C TYR A 143 9.17 9.45 -3.62
N ALA A 144 10.07 10.37 -3.28
CA ALA A 144 11.49 10.12 -3.17
C ALA A 144 11.80 9.80 -1.71
N VAL A 145 12.26 8.57 -1.43
CA VAL A 145 12.45 8.07 -0.07
C VAL A 145 13.90 8.28 0.34
N ARG A 146 14.15 9.17 1.31
CA ARG A 146 15.51 9.53 1.68
C ARG A 146 15.64 9.88 3.16
N PRO A 147 16.68 9.35 3.85
CA PRO A 147 17.01 9.80 5.19
C PRO A 147 17.22 11.31 5.26
N TRP A 148 16.64 11.99 6.27
CA TRP A 148 16.73 13.45 6.40
C TRP A 148 18.18 13.96 6.36
N ALA A 149 19.10 13.26 7.02
CA ALA A 149 20.53 13.61 7.04
C ALA A 149 21.21 13.57 5.65
N ARG A 150 20.57 12.96 4.65
CA ARG A 150 21.07 12.87 3.27
C ARG A 150 20.36 13.84 2.33
N VAL A 151 19.35 14.57 2.79
CA VAL A 151 18.63 15.57 1.99
C VAL A 151 19.47 16.85 1.96
N SER A 152 20.02 17.17 0.80
CA SER A 152 20.80 18.39 0.57
C SER A 152 20.01 19.43 -0.22
N ALA A 153 20.41 20.70 -0.16
CA ALA A 153 19.77 21.76 -0.96
C ALA A 153 19.82 21.46 -2.47
N ARG A 154 20.96 20.99 -2.98
CA ARG A 154 21.11 20.54 -4.38
C ARG A 154 20.13 19.43 -4.74
N TYR A 155 19.95 18.46 -3.85
CA TYR A 155 19.01 17.37 -4.08
C TYR A 155 17.56 17.87 -4.12
N LEU A 156 17.19 18.80 -3.23
CA LEU A 156 15.85 19.40 -3.25
C LEU A 156 15.61 20.25 -4.51
N GLU A 157 16.63 20.96 -5.00
CA GLU A 157 16.53 21.69 -6.27
C GLU A 157 16.29 20.74 -7.46
N GLU A 158 17.04 19.64 -7.52
CA GLU A 158 16.85 18.58 -8.52
C GLU A 158 15.43 18.00 -8.46
N LEU A 159 14.97 17.59 -7.27
CA LEU A 159 13.60 17.07 -7.10
C LEU A 159 12.52 18.11 -7.42
N SER A 160 12.77 19.40 -7.17
CA SER A 160 11.83 20.46 -7.52
C SER A 160 11.66 20.58 -9.04
N ARG A 161 12.76 20.46 -9.80
CA ARG A 161 12.71 20.43 -11.28
C ARG A 161 11.98 19.19 -11.79
N ILE A 162 12.29 18.02 -11.23
CA ILE A 162 11.60 16.76 -11.56
C ILE A 162 10.10 16.87 -11.25
N LYS A 163 9.73 17.46 -10.12
CA LYS A 163 8.34 17.71 -9.74
C LYS A 163 7.62 18.59 -10.76
N GLU A 164 8.18 19.76 -11.09
CA GLU A 164 7.58 20.69 -12.05
C GLU A 164 7.38 20.01 -13.42
N GLN A 165 8.38 19.29 -13.91
CA GLN A 165 8.32 18.63 -15.21
C GLN A 165 7.36 17.43 -15.22
N SER A 166 7.32 16.63 -14.15
CA SER A 166 6.40 15.48 -14.05
C SER A 166 4.94 15.91 -13.96
N ILE A 167 4.65 17.04 -13.29
CA ILE A 167 3.31 17.64 -13.26
C ILE A 167 2.96 18.23 -14.63
N ALA A 168 3.86 18.98 -15.26
CA ALA A 168 3.63 19.55 -16.58
C ALA A 168 3.37 18.48 -17.66
N ALA A 169 4.01 17.32 -17.54
CA ALA A 169 3.81 16.17 -18.42
C ALA A 169 2.53 15.36 -18.11
N GLY A 170 1.82 15.66 -17.01
CA GLY A 170 0.67 14.87 -16.55
C GLY A 170 1.03 13.47 -16.04
N ALA A 171 2.31 13.24 -15.69
CA ALA A 171 2.80 11.97 -15.18
C ALA A 171 2.43 11.79 -13.70
N LEU A 172 2.54 12.87 -12.92
CA LEU A 172 2.20 12.95 -11.50
C LEU A 172 1.35 14.20 -11.23
N ASP A 173 0.54 14.16 -10.18
CA ASP A 173 -0.15 15.33 -9.64
C ASP A 173 0.67 16.00 -8.53
N ASP A 174 1.55 15.24 -7.87
CA ASP A 174 2.47 15.74 -6.85
C ASP A 174 3.72 14.85 -6.73
N PHE A 175 4.81 15.44 -6.24
CA PHE A 175 6.05 14.73 -5.93
C PHE A 175 6.60 15.22 -4.59
N ARG A 176 6.85 14.28 -3.67
CA ARG A 176 7.20 14.55 -2.27
C ARG A 176 8.47 13.82 -1.84
N VAL A 177 9.18 14.40 -0.87
CA VAL A 177 10.24 13.68 -0.15
C VAL A 177 9.62 12.97 1.04
N PHE A 178 9.93 11.68 1.20
CA PHE A 178 9.54 10.87 2.36
C PHE A 178 10.78 10.57 3.20
N THR A 179 10.73 10.90 4.48
CA THR A 179 11.85 10.78 5.42
C THR A 179 11.43 10.03 6.69
N GLU A 180 12.34 9.90 7.65
CA GLU A 180 12.02 9.27 8.94
C GLU A 180 10.97 10.04 9.74
N SER A 181 10.82 11.36 9.54
CA SER A 181 9.80 12.15 10.25
C SER A 181 8.38 11.86 9.78
N ASP A 182 8.23 11.29 8.58
CA ASP A 182 6.94 10.91 8.00
C ASP A 182 6.44 9.55 8.51
N VAL A 183 7.22 8.88 9.36
CA VAL A 183 6.89 7.58 9.92
C VAL A 183 6.23 7.75 11.30
N CYS A 184 4.89 7.80 11.36
CA CYS A 184 4.17 7.70 12.63
C CYS A 184 4.29 6.24 13.17
N PRO A 185 4.87 6.01 14.37
CA PRO A 185 5.10 4.66 14.90
C PRO A 185 3.83 3.83 15.09
N LEU A 186 2.73 4.50 15.42
CA LEU A 186 1.41 3.91 15.56
C LEU A 186 0.90 3.38 14.23
N GLU A 187 0.91 4.21 13.19
CA GLU A 187 0.50 3.79 11.84
C GLU A 187 1.37 2.66 11.32
N LEU A 188 2.69 2.73 11.54
CA LEU A 188 3.60 1.67 11.13
C LEU A 188 3.30 0.34 11.83
N HIS A 189 2.88 0.38 13.11
CA HIS A 189 2.44 -0.82 13.82
C HIS A 189 1.20 -1.43 13.18
N ASN A 190 0.18 -0.60 12.89
CA ASN A 190 -1.07 -1.05 12.28
C ASN A 190 -0.84 -1.52 10.83
N ALA A 191 -0.02 -0.82 10.04
CA ALA A 191 0.38 -1.20 8.69
C ALA A 191 1.05 -2.58 8.66
N LYS A 192 1.94 -2.88 9.62
CA LYS A 192 2.54 -4.21 9.76
C LYS A 192 1.51 -5.28 10.10
N LEU A 193 0.57 -4.97 11.00
CA LEU A 193 -0.53 -5.89 11.32
C LEU A 193 -1.36 -6.18 10.06
N PHE A 194 -1.82 -5.13 9.36
CA PHE A 194 -2.58 -5.24 8.11
C PHE A 194 -1.84 -6.04 7.05
N HIS A 195 -0.54 -5.78 6.86
CA HIS A 195 0.30 -6.52 5.95
C HIS A 195 0.43 -8.01 6.32
N SER A 196 0.45 -8.34 7.61
CA SER A 196 0.55 -9.72 8.08
C SER A 196 -0.74 -10.53 7.91
N VAL A 197 -1.89 -9.85 7.77
CA VAL A 197 -3.23 -10.48 7.68
C VAL A 197 -3.92 -10.24 6.33
N ARG A 198 -3.20 -9.82 5.29
CA ARG A 198 -3.78 -9.43 3.98
C ARG A 198 -4.63 -10.51 3.33
N ARG A 199 -4.27 -11.78 3.53
CA ARG A 199 -5.01 -12.90 2.96
C ARG A 199 -6.34 -13.10 3.72
N PRO A 200 -7.47 -13.20 3.01
CA PRO A 200 -8.73 -13.59 3.60
C PRO A 200 -8.62 -14.93 4.34
N ASP A 201 -9.41 -15.07 5.40
CA ASP A 201 -9.60 -16.33 6.11
C ASP A 201 -11.02 -16.83 5.84
N VAL A 202 -11.13 -17.85 5.00
CA VAL A 202 -12.42 -18.41 4.55
C VAL A 202 -13.28 -18.95 5.70
N PHE A 203 -12.69 -19.23 6.86
CA PHE A 203 -13.41 -19.72 8.04
C PHE A 203 -13.75 -18.58 9.00
N ALA A 204 -12.76 -17.77 9.39
CA ALA A 204 -12.97 -16.76 10.42
C ALA A 204 -13.69 -15.51 9.91
N ASP A 205 -13.45 -15.10 8.65
CA ASP A 205 -14.04 -13.86 8.14
C ASP A 205 -15.58 -13.91 8.08
N PRO A 206 -16.22 -15.00 7.58
CA PRO A 206 -17.67 -15.12 7.61
C PRO A 206 -18.25 -15.12 9.03
N VAL A 207 -17.64 -15.84 9.97
CA VAL A 207 -18.12 -15.93 11.36
C VAL A 207 -18.08 -14.56 12.05
N VAL A 208 -17.01 -13.80 11.83
CA VAL A 208 -16.87 -12.46 12.39
C VAL A 208 -17.87 -11.49 11.76
N ARG A 209 -18.13 -11.58 10.46
CA ARG A 209 -19.17 -10.78 9.79
C ARG A 209 -20.56 -11.07 10.36
N ASP A 210 -20.90 -12.33 10.57
CA ASP A 210 -22.19 -12.76 11.15
C ASP A 210 -22.40 -12.21 12.57
N VAL A 211 -21.39 -12.35 13.45
CA VAL A 211 -21.44 -11.78 14.80
C VAL A 211 -21.64 -10.26 14.76
N LEU A 212 -20.93 -9.57 13.87
CA LEU A 212 -21.02 -8.11 13.76
C LEU A 212 -22.37 -7.60 13.23
N GLN A 213 -23.18 -8.42 12.56
CA GLN A 213 -24.54 -8.04 12.16
C GLN A 213 -25.40 -7.71 13.38
N ASN A 214 -25.24 -8.48 14.46
CA ASN A 214 -26.02 -8.36 15.69
C ASN A 214 -25.44 -7.35 16.69
N MET A 215 -24.25 -6.79 16.42
CA MET A 215 -23.63 -5.77 17.26
C MET A 215 -23.98 -4.36 16.77
N ALA A 216 -24.24 -3.44 17.71
CA ALA A 216 -24.53 -2.04 17.41
C ALA A 216 -23.73 -1.10 18.33
N GLY A 217 -23.48 0.12 17.85
CA GLY A 217 -22.74 1.13 18.60
C GLY A 217 -21.22 0.87 18.64
N VAL A 218 -20.60 1.24 19.75
CA VAL A 218 -19.16 1.10 19.99
C VAL A 218 -18.90 -0.14 20.84
N PHE A 219 -17.95 -0.97 20.42
CA PHE A 219 -17.53 -2.17 21.12
C PHE A 219 -16.01 -2.33 21.03
N THR A 220 -15.44 -3.26 21.80
CA THR A 220 -14.01 -3.56 21.73
C THR A 220 -13.74 -4.67 20.71
N VAL A 221 -12.51 -4.75 20.21
CA VAL A 221 -12.05 -5.91 19.43
C VAL A 221 -12.25 -7.20 20.23
N ASP A 222 -11.98 -7.19 21.54
CA ASP A 222 -12.14 -8.34 22.42
C ASP A 222 -13.59 -8.84 22.49
N ALA A 223 -14.58 -7.92 22.50
CA ALA A 223 -15.98 -8.31 22.52
C ALA A 223 -16.37 -9.13 21.28
N VAL A 224 -15.79 -8.82 20.11
CA VAL A 224 -15.97 -9.60 18.88
C VAL A 224 -15.25 -10.95 18.98
N VAL A 225 -14.05 -10.97 19.53
CA VAL A 225 -13.27 -12.20 19.70
C VAL A 225 -13.97 -13.18 20.64
N GLU A 226 -14.47 -12.70 21.78
CA GLU A 226 -15.21 -13.53 22.74
C GLU A 226 -16.53 -14.04 22.17
N ALA A 227 -17.26 -13.19 21.43
CA ALA A 227 -18.53 -13.57 20.81
C ALA A 227 -18.38 -14.65 19.71
N THR A 228 -17.24 -14.69 19.03
CA THR A 228 -16.96 -15.72 18.00
C THR A 228 -16.32 -16.98 18.58
N GLY A 229 -15.61 -16.88 19.72
CA GLY A 229 -14.82 -17.97 20.28
C GLY A 229 -13.60 -18.39 19.43
N LEU A 230 -13.20 -17.57 18.45
CA LEU A 230 -12.14 -17.90 17.48
C LEU A 230 -10.77 -17.28 17.80
N ASP A 231 -10.65 -16.65 18.97
CA ASP A 231 -9.39 -16.12 19.52
C ASP A 231 -8.60 -15.28 18.49
N GLY A 232 -7.33 -15.65 18.22
CA GLY A 232 -6.47 -14.93 17.28
C GLY A 232 -7.00 -14.90 15.83
N MET A 233 -7.84 -15.86 15.41
CA MET A 233 -8.41 -15.83 14.05
C MET A 233 -9.43 -14.69 13.92
N ALA A 234 -10.30 -14.52 14.91
CA ALA A 234 -11.23 -13.39 14.95
C ALA A 234 -10.51 -12.05 15.03
N PHE A 235 -9.43 -11.95 15.81
CA PHE A 235 -8.62 -10.73 15.86
C PHE A 235 -8.09 -10.34 14.48
N ARG A 236 -7.56 -11.30 13.71
CA ARG A 236 -7.04 -11.05 12.35
C ARG A 236 -8.15 -10.66 11.37
N ALA A 237 -9.32 -11.27 11.49
CA ALA A 237 -10.50 -10.91 10.71
C ALA A 237 -10.97 -9.48 11.01
N VAL A 238 -11.01 -9.09 12.29
CA VAL A 238 -11.29 -7.70 12.69
C VAL A 238 -10.25 -6.74 12.08
N ALA A 239 -8.95 -7.08 12.11
CA ALA A 239 -7.91 -6.25 11.49
C ALA A 239 -8.11 -6.09 9.97
N ARG A 240 -8.56 -7.12 9.25
CA ARG A 240 -8.93 -7.02 7.82
C ARG A 240 -10.16 -6.12 7.61
N LEU A 241 -11.16 -6.21 8.47
CA LEU A 241 -12.36 -5.36 8.40
C LEU A 241 -12.05 -3.89 8.72
N ILE A 242 -11.08 -3.63 9.61
CA ILE A 242 -10.56 -2.28 9.84
C ILE A 242 -9.85 -1.76 8.59
N ARG A 243 -8.93 -2.55 8.02
CA ARG A 243 -8.18 -2.17 6.81
C ARG A 243 -9.09 -1.85 5.62
N SER A 244 -10.15 -2.63 5.43
CA SER A 244 -11.14 -2.43 4.37
C SER A 244 -12.18 -1.35 4.66
N GLY A 245 -12.11 -0.68 5.81
CA GLY A 245 -13.01 0.41 6.18
C GLY A 245 -14.41 -0.02 6.66
N HIS A 246 -14.68 -1.33 6.77
CA HIS A 246 -15.95 -1.82 7.34
C HIS A 246 -16.06 -1.53 8.84
N LEU A 247 -14.93 -1.56 9.53
CA LEU A 247 -14.79 -1.15 10.93
C LEU A 247 -13.89 0.07 11.02
N ALA A 248 -14.24 1.01 11.88
CA ALA A 248 -13.42 2.19 12.17
C ALA A 248 -13.06 2.23 13.65
N LEU A 249 -11.88 2.77 13.96
CA LEU A 249 -11.44 3.01 15.33
C LEU A 249 -12.13 4.26 15.87
N VAL A 250 -12.47 4.26 17.16
CA VAL A 250 -13.00 5.45 17.84
C VAL A 250 -11.92 6.54 17.99
N CYS A 251 -10.66 6.13 18.18
CA CYS A 251 -9.52 7.02 18.27
C CYS A 251 -8.33 6.41 17.52
N PRO A 252 -7.42 7.22 16.94
CA PRO A 252 -6.16 6.72 16.40
C PRO A 252 -5.34 6.07 17.52
N GLU A 253 -5.18 4.75 17.46
CA GLU A 253 -4.38 3.98 18.42
C GLU A 253 -3.74 2.75 17.77
N ARG A 254 -2.76 2.17 18.45
CA ARG A 254 -2.25 0.85 18.08
C ARG A 254 -3.37 -0.17 18.29
N ILE A 255 -3.65 -0.98 17.29
CA ILE A 255 -4.74 -1.97 17.36
C ILE A 255 -4.38 -3.06 18.36
N THR A 256 -5.21 -3.21 19.37
CA THR A 256 -5.14 -4.25 20.40
C THR A 256 -6.53 -4.81 20.67
N ARG A 257 -6.65 -5.84 21.52
CA ARG A 257 -7.95 -6.36 21.97
C ARG A 257 -8.83 -5.29 22.63
N LYS A 258 -8.22 -4.33 23.32
CA LYS A 258 -8.94 -3.27 24.04
C LYS A 258 -9.38 -2.11 23.14
N THR A 259 -8.91 -2.07 21.89
CA THR A 259 -9.24 -1.02 20.93
C THR A 259 -10.73 -0.95 20.73
N ARG A 260 -11.27 0.27 20.77
CA ARG A 260 -12.70 0.53 20.56
C ARG A 260 -12.97 0.81 19.10
N ILE A 261 -13.98 0.12 18.56
CA ILE A 261 -14.36 0.15 17.16
C ILE A 261 -15.86 0.28 16.99
N PHE A 262 -16.28 0.69 15.81
CA PHE A 262 -17.68 0.74 15.38
C PHE A 262 -17.78 0.39 13.89
N LYS A 263 -18.99 0.02 13.44
CA LYS A 263 -19.27 -0.25 12.02
C LYS A 263 -19.34 1.06 11.23
N ALA A 264 -18.49 1.21 10.22
CA ALA A 264 -18.43 2.40 9.37
C ALA A 264 -19.10 2.20 8.00
N LEU A 265 -19.10 0.97 7.50
CA LEU A 265 -19.82 0.54 6.31
C LEU A 265 -20.76 -0.62 6.65
N GLU A 266 -21.79 -0.82 5.83
CA GLU A 266 -22.63 -2.02 5.90
C GLU A 266 -21.77 -3.27 5.68
N ILE A 267 -22.00 -4.29 6.51
CA ILE A 267 -21.28 -5.56 6.41
C ILE A 267 -22.12 -6.50 5.54
N SER A 268 -21.95 -6.42 4.23
CA SER A 268 -22.59 -7.35 3.29
C SER A 268 -21.83 -8.68 3.19
N HIS A 269 -22.56 -9.74 2.83
CA HIS A 269 -21.96 -11.01 2.42
C HIS A 269 -21.28 -10.79 1.07
N GLY A 270 -19.96 -10.99 1.03
CA GLY A 270 -19.20 -11.21 -0.20
C GLY A 270 -19.03 -12.70 -0.40
#